data_AF-A0A098EDV0-F1
#
_entry.id   AF-A0A098EDV0-F1
#
_cell.length_a   1.000
_cell.length_b   1.000
_cell.length_c   1.000
_cell.angle_alpha   90.00
_cell.angle_beta   90.00
_cell.angle_gamma   90.00
#
_symmetry.space_group_name_H-M   'P 1'
#
loop_
_entity.id
_entity.type
_entity.pdbx_description
1 polymer ?
#
loop_
_entity_poly.entity_id
_entity_poly.type
_entity_poly.pdbx_seq_one_letter_code
_entity_poly.pdbx_strand_id
1 'polypeptide(L)' 'MLDKKVLEILVCPLTGGKLSYDTERAELISHEAGLAYPVRDGIPIMLVDEARKLQPEEPKEGSEPQSSDNQ' A
#
# COMPACT_ATOMS: atom_id res chain seq x y z
N MET A 1 8.43 -16.75 -24.35
CA MET A 1 7.35 -16.94 -23.36
C MET A 1 7.48 -15.82 -22.35
N LEU A 2 6.40 -15.08 -22.07
CA LEU A 2 6.46 -13.91 -21.18
C LEU A 2 6.77 -14.39 -19.74
N ASP A 3 7.87 -13.88 -19.19
CA ASP A 3 8.48 -14.34 -17.95
C ASP A 3 7.57 -14.08 -16.72
N LYS A 4 7.54 -15.04 -15.77
CA LYS A 4 6.73 -14.95 -14.53
C LYS A 4 7.01 -13.68 -13.68
N LYS A 5 8.15 -13.02 -13.90
CA LYS A 5 8.57 -11.77 -13.24
C LYS A 5 7.75 -10.53 -13.62
N VAL A 6 6.95 -10.57 -14.70
CA VAL A 6 6.19 -9.40 -15.15
C VAL A 6 4.95 -9.15 -14.28
N LEU A 7 4.45 -10.17 -13.57
CA LEU A 7 3.19 -10.12 -12.81
C LEU A 7 3.36 -9.72 -11.33
N GLU A 8 4.58 -9.44 -10.87
CA GLU A 8 4.87 -9.38 -9.42
C GLU A 8 5.09 -7.99 -8.81
N ILE A 9 5.06 -6.89 -9.55
CA ILE A 9 5.53 -5.63 -8.96
C ILE A 9 4.54 -4.49 -9.18
N LEU A 10 3.50 -4.47 -8.33
CA LEU A 10 2.77 -3.26 -8.01
C LEU A 10 3.76 -2.28 -7.36
N VAL A 11 4.41 -1.47 -8.19
CA VAL A 11 5.28 -0.37 -7.80
C VAL A 11 4.51 0.94 -7.78
N CYS A 12 4.99 1.90 -7.00
CA CYS A 12 4.49 3.27 -7.04
C CYS A 12 4.62 3.84 -8.46
N PRO A 13 3.57 4.47 -9.03
CA PRO A 13 3.61 4.99 -10.40
C PRO A 13 4.49 6.24 -10.52
N LEU A 14 4.81 6.89 -9.39
CA LEU A 14 5.67 8.07 -9.34
C LEU A 14 7.14 7.74 -9.07
N THR A 15 7.41 6.83 -8.13
CA THR A 15 8.78 6.57 -7.67
C THR A 15 9.35 5.26 -8.21
N GLY A 16 8.50 4.34 -8.69
CA GLY A 16 8.91 2.96 -8.99
C GLY A 16 9.25 2.15 -7.73
N GLY A 17 9.08 2.72 -6.54
CA GLY A 17 9.35 2.10 -5.26
C GLY A 17 8.27 1.11 -4.84
N LYS A 18 8.51 0.43 -3.71
CA LYS A 18 7.57 -0.55 -3.14
C LYS A 18 6.30 0.13 -2.62
N LEU A 19 5.21 -0.60 -2.64
CA LEU A 19 3.94 -0.22 -2.03
C LEU A 19 3.62 -1.16 -0.86
N SER A 20 3.10 -0.58 0.22
CA SER A 20 2.52 -1.32 1.35
C SER A 20 1.00 -1.32 1.21
N TYR A 21 0.34 -2.46 1.40
CA TYR A 21 -1.12 -2.51 1.37
C TYR A 21 -1.69 -2.30 2.78
N ASP A 22 -2.52 -1.28 2.93
CA ASP A 22 -3.33 -1.03 4.12
C ASP A 22 -4.69 -1.73 3.92
N THR A 23 -4.88 -2.85 4.62
CA THR A 23 -6.11 -3.66 4.54
C THR A 23 -7.30 -2.98 5.18
N GLU A 24 -7.09 -2.12 6.18
CA GLU A 24 -8.17 -1.44 6.89
C GLU A 24 -8.80 -0.36 6.01
N ARG A 25 -7.96 0.34 5.24
CA ARG A 25 -8.38 1.45 4.38
C ARG A 25 -8.51 1.07 2.91
N ALA A 26 -8.13 -0.15 2.55
CA ALA A 26 -8.02 -0.62 1.17
C ALA A 26 -7.20 0.35 0.30
N GLU A 27 -5.97 0.65 0.73
CA GLU A 27 -5.08 1.62 0.06
C GLU A 27 -3.68 1.02 -0.16
N LEU A 28 -3.04 1.39 -1.27
CA LEU A 28 -1.62 1.14 -1.53
C LEU A 28 -0.81 2.38 -1.14
N ILE A 29 0.02 2.24 -0.11
CA ILE A 29 0.82 3.30 0.48
C ILE A 29 2.20 3.33 -0.16
N SER A 30 2.57 4.48 -0.70
CA SER A 30 3.95 4.82 -1.07
C SER A 30 4.51 5.82 -0.06
N HIS A 31 5.36 5.34 0.85
CA HIS A 31 6.04 6.19 1.83
C HIS A 31 6.98 7.19 1.16
N GLU A 32 7.67 6.78 0.08
CA GLU A 32 8.57 7.66 -0.68
C GLU A 32 7.83 8.82 -1.35
N ALA A 33 6.64 8.56 -1.91
CA ALA A 33 5.82 9.60 -2.53
C ALA A 33 5.02 10.41 -1.52
N GLY A 34 4.87 9.92 -0.28
CA GLY A 34 3.94 10.50 0.70
C GLY A 34 2.48 10.39 0.25
N LEU A 35 2.13 9.31 -0.46
CA LEU A 35 0.81 9.12 -1.07
C LEU A 35 0.21 7.75 -0.74
N ALA A 36 -1.12 7.69 -0.64
CA ALA A 36 -1.91 6.47 -0.55
C ALA A 36 -2.90 6.41 -1.73
N TYR A 37 -2.77 5.38 -2.55
CA TYR A 37 -3.60 5.13 -3.73
C TYR A 37 -4.78 4.21 -3.33
N PRO A 38 -6.05 4.61 -3.54
CA PRO A 38 -7.18 3.78 -3.13
C PRO A 38 -7.34 2.54 -4.01
N VAL A 39 -7.84 1.46 -3.42
CA VAL A 39 -8.26 0.24 -4.11
C VAL A 39 -9.79 0.19 -4.07
N ARG A 40 -10.43 0.24 -5.24
CA ARG A 40 -11.89 0.20 -5.38
C ARG A 40 -12.27 -1.05 -6.16
N ASP A 41 -13.17 -1.86 -5.61
CA ASP A 41 -13.59 -3.14 -6.20
C ASP A 41 -12.41 -4.09 -6.56
N GLY A 42 -11.35 -4.06 -5.74
CA GLY A 42 -10.12 -4.82 -5.96
C GLY A 42 -9.20 -4.26 -7.05
N ILE A 43 -9.52 -3.09 -7.61
CA ILE A 43 -8.74 -2.42 -8.64
C ILE A 43 -7.97 -1.23 -8.03
N PRO A 44 -6.62 -1.23 -8.08
CA PRO A 44 -5.81 -0.08 -7.68
C PRO A 44 -6.05 1.14 -8.57
N ILE A 45 -6.41 2.27 -7.97
CA ILE A 45 -6.53 3.55 -8.65
C ILE A 45 -5.21 4.32 -8.52
N MET A 46 -4.31 4.06 -9.48
CA MET A 46 -2.93 4.57 -9.50
C MET A 46 -2.83 5.98 -10.12
N LEU A 47 -3.76 6.86 -9.77
CA LEU A 47 -3.80 8.25 -10.23
C LEU A 47 -3.41 9.19 -9.08
N VAL A 48 -2.52 10.14 -9.35
CA VAL A 48 -2.02 11.09 -8.35
C VAL A 48 -3.13 11.95 -7.78
N ASP A 49 -4.08 12.38 -8.61
CA ASP A 49 -5.19 13.23 -8.20
C ASP A 49 -6.21 12.51 -7.30
N GLU A 50 -6.28 11.18 -7.40
CA GLU A 50 -7.08 10.33 -6.52
C GLU A 50 -6.31 9.89 -5.28
N ALA A 51 -4.98 10.08 -5.25
CA ALA A 51 -4.14 9.65 -4.16
C ALA A 51 -4.28 10.60 -2.96
N ARG A 52 -4.48 10.00 -1.78
CA ARG A 52 -4.53 10.74 -0.53
C ARG A 52 -3.11 11.06 -0.07
N LYS A 53 -2.84 12.32 0.27
CA LYS A 53 -1.57 12.70 0.89
C LYS A 53 -1.43 12.07 2.28
N LEU A 54 -0.29 11.47 2.52
CA LEU A 54 0.13 11.10 3.87
C LEU A 54 0.58 12.39 4.55
N GLN A 55 -0.01 12.70 5.71
CA GLN A 55 0.59 13.71 6.58
C GLN A 55 1.89 13.12 7.14
N PRO A 56 2.95 13.94 7.37
CA PRO A 56 4.11 13.47 8.12
C PRO A 56 3.60 12.90 9.46
N GLU A 57 3.85 11.60 9.69
CA GLU A 57 3.16 10.77 10.68
C GLU A 57 3.08 11.41 12.08
N GLU A 58 1.88 11.40 12.66
CA GLU A 58 1.74 10.91 14.03
C GLU A 58 1.61 9.37 13.95
N PRO A 59 2.28 8.60 14.83
CA PRO A 59 2.36 7.15 14.71
C PRO A 59 0.99 6.50 14.85
N LYS A 60 0.62 5.62 13.92
CA LYS A 60 -0.57 4.77 14.07
C LYS A 60 -0.24 3.58 14.96
N GLU A 61 -0.64 3.67 16.23
CA GLU A 61 -0.73 2.54 17.15
C GLU A 61 -1.85 1.61 16.65
N GLY A 62 -1.50 0.59 15.87
CA GLY A 62 -2.49 -0.19 15.12
C GLY A 62 -1.91 -1.39 14.40
N SER A 63 -1.06 -2.15 15.07
CA SER A 63 -0.85 -3.56 14.74
C SER A 63 -0.55 -4.26 16.05
N GLU A 64 -1.60 -4.76 16.70
CA GLU A 64 -1.48 -5.69 17.82
C GLU A 64 -0.47 -6.79 17.44
N PRO A 65 0.56 -7.06 18.26
CA PRO A 65 1.42 -8.20 18.03
C PRO A 65 0.60 -9.49 18.21
N GLN A 66 0.44 -10.27 17.15
CA GLN A 66 0.02 -11.66 17.27
C GLN A 66 1.11 -12.46 18.01
N SER A 67 0.84 -12.86 19.24
CA SER A 67 1.43 -14.00 19.97
C SER A 67 0.58 -14.20 21.23
N SER A 68 0.20 -15.37 21.72
CA SER A 68 0.56 -16.74 21.40
C SER A 68 -0.44 -17.64 22.17
N ASP A 69 -0.74 -18.80 21.61
CA ASP A 69 -0.87 -20.09 22.33
C ASP A 69 -1.81 -20.24 23.54
N ASN A 70 -2.87 -21.00 23.30
CA ASN A 70 -3.18 -22.28 23.96
C ASN A 70 -3.31 -22.34 25.49
N GLN A 71 -4.55 -22.51 25.95
CA GLN A 71 -4.84 -23.41 27.06
C GLN A 71 -5.98 -24.36 26.70
#